data_AF-A0A2W4WLC6-F1
#
_entry.id   AF-A0A2W4WLC6-F1
#
_cell.length_a   1.000
_cell.length_b   1.000
_cell.length_c   1.000
_cell.angle_alpha   90.00
_cell.angle_beta   90.00
_cell.angle_gamma   90.00
#
_symmetry.space_group_name_H-M   'P 1'
#
loop_
_entity.id
_entity.type
_entity.pdbx_description
1 polymer ?
#
loop_
_entity_poly.entity_id
_entity_poly.type
_entity_poly.pdbx_seq_one_letter_code
_entity_poly.pdbx_strand_id
1 'polypeptide(L)'
;MIIEFSNQLQSDAHTQFQSWRRQNPNGYFLNCKTRKSVMLHTSPCPHYGDTEWQSSDFNQSLTKTPKVCSPEQPELKQWATEHDATITDCKDCI
;
A
#
# COMPACT_ATOMS: atom_id res chain seq x y z
N MET A 1 4.46 7.97 -10.79
CA MET A 1 3.38 7.10 -11.31
C MET A 1 2.65 6.45 -10.15
N ILE A 2 1.32 6.59 -10.11
CA ILE A 2 0.45 5.95 -9.12
C ILE A 2 -0.01 4.57 -9.61
N ILE A 3 0.04 3.57 -8.74
CA ILE A 3 -0.46 2.20 -9.00
C ILE A 3 -1.38 1.76 -7.87
N GLU A 4 -2.54 1.20 -8.20
CA GLU A 4 -3.52 0.73 -7.21
C GLU A 4 -3.64 -0.79 -7.18
N PHE A 5 -3.58 -1.37 -5.98
CA PHE A 5 -3.81 -2.79 -5.75
C PHE A 5 -4.99 -2.99 -4.79
N SER A 6 -5.98 -3.77 -5.23
CA SER A 6 -7.16 -4.09 -4.44
C SER A 6 -7.74 -5.43 -4.87
N ASN A 7 -8.18 -6.26 -3.94
CA ASN A 7 -8.87 -7.51 -4.27
C ASN A 7 -10.16 -7.29 -5.08
N GLN A 8 -10.70 -6.06 -5.08
CA GLN A 8 -11.84 -5.69 -5.91
C GLN A 8 -11.46 -5.40 -7.37
N LEU A 9 -10.20 -5.04 -7.63
CA LEU A 9 -9.69 -4.69 -8.95
C LEU A 9 -8.94 -5.87 -9.60
N GLN A 10 -8.14 -6.60 -8.83
CA GLN A 10 -7.36 -7.74 -9.30
C GLN A 10 -7.54 -8.95 -8.36
N SER A 11 -7.72 -10.15 -8.93
CA SER A 11 -7.85 -11.39 -8.15
C SER A 11 -6.53 -11.81 -7.48
N ASP A 12 -5.40 -11.41 -8.05
CA ASP A 12 -4.03 -11.64 -7.58
C ASP A 12 -3.37 -10.37 -7.00
N ALA A 13 -4.18 -9.37 -6.61
CA ALA A 13 -3.71 -8.08 -6.09
C ALA A 13 -2.66 -8.20 -4.98
N HIS A 14 -2.78 -9.22 -4.12
CA HIS A 14 -1.83 -9.47 -3.05
C HIS A 14 -0.42 -9.75 -3.59
N THR A 15 -0.32 -10.69 -4.53
CA THR A 15 0.93 -11.11 -5.15
C THR A 15 1.54 -9.97 -5.96
N GLN A 16 0.70 -9.18 -6.64
CA GLN A 16 1.15 -7.98 -7.35
C GLN A 16 1.71 -6.93 -6.38
N PHE A 17 1.02 -6.65 -5.26
CA PHE A 17 1.48 -5.69 -4.25
C PHE A 17 2.79 -6.15 -3.60
N GLN A 18 2.92 -7.42 -3.24
CA GLN A 18 4.17 -7.97 -2.71
C GLN A 18 5.30 -7.88 -3.72
N SER A 19 5.03 -8.16 -5.00
CA SER A 19 6.01 -7.98 -6.08
C SER A 19 6.43 -6.52 -6.27
N TRP A 20 5.48 -5.60 -6.17
CA TRP A 20 5.76 -4.17 -6.18
C TRP A 20 6.66 -3.76 -5.00
N ARG A 21 6.38 -4.25 -3.77
CA ARG A 21 7.21 -3.96 -2.60
C ARG A 21 8.67 -4.39 -2.79
N ARG A 22 8.90 -5.56 -3.39
CA ARG A 22 10.24 -6.09 -3.71
C ARG A 22 11.00 -5.23 -4.70
N GLN A 23 10.30 -4.76 -5.73
CA GLN A 23 10.87 -3.91 -6.77
C GLN A 23 11.08 -2.46 -6.32
N ASN A 24 10.37 -2.04 -5.28
CA ASN A 24 10.38 -0.67 -4.76
C ASN A 24 10.74 -0.66 -3.26
N PRO A 25 11.97 -1.07 -2.87
CA PRO A 25 12.36 -1.12 -1.46
C PRO A 25 12.39 0.27 -0.79
N ASN A 26 12.53 1.34 -1.57
CA ASN A 26 12.46 2.73 -1.10
C ASN A 26 11.13 3.41 -1.44
N GLY A 27 10.15 2.64 -1.93
CA GLY A 27 8.85 3.17 -2.34
C GLY A 27 7.92 3.44 -1.15
N TYR A 28 6.79 4.06 -1.47
CA TYR A 28 5.75 4.44 -0.52
C TYR A 28 4.40 3.90 -0.95
N PHE A 29 3.52 3.67 0.02
CA PHE A 29 2.13 3.38 -0.29
C PHE A 29 1.17 3.94 0.77
N LEU A 30 -0.03 4.26 0.33
CA LEU A 30 -1.16 4.58 1.17
C LEU A 30 -1.97 3.31 1.43
N ASN A 31 -2.26 3.05 2.70
CA ASN A 31 -3.23 2.07 3.13
C ASN A 31 -4.61 2.73 3.30
N CYS A 32 -5.51 2.48 2.36
CA CYS A 32 -6.78 3.19 2.27
C CYS A 32 -7.89 2.52 3.09
N LYS A 33 -7.78 2.58 4.43
CA LYS A 33 -8.79 1.98 5.35
C LYS A 33 -10.18 2.57 5.15
N THR A 34 -10.26 3.86 4.85
CA THR A 34 -11.50 4.56 4.47
C THR A 34 -11.23 5.51 3.33
N ARG A 35 -12.27 6.01 2.65
CA ARG A 35 -12.12 7.00 1.58
C ARG A 35 -11.51 8.33 2.05
N LYS A 36 -11.66 8.68 3.33
CA LYS A 36 -11.25 9.98 3.88
C LYS A 36 -10.00 9.93 4.76
N SER A 37 -9.58 8.74 5.18
CA SER A 37 -8.42 8.56 6.05
C SER A 37 -7.55 7.43 5.52
N VAL A 38 -6.34 7.82 5.13
CA VAL A 38 -5.33 6.95 4.53
C VAL A 38 -4.06 7.05 5.37
N MET A 39 -3.37 5.92 5.52
CA MET A 39 -2.10 5.87 6.27
C MET A 39 -0.94 5.68 5.31
N LEU A 40 0.04 6.57 5.36
CA LEU A 40 1.26 6.48 4.58
C LEU A 40 2.24 5.52 5.24
N HIS A 41 2.77 4.61 4.44
CA HIS A 41 3.81 3.67 4.81
C HIS A 41 4.95 3.71 3.80
N THR A 42 6.15 3.34 4.25
CA THR A 42 7.23 2.91 3.37
C THR A 42 7.02 1.45 2.99
N SER A 43 7.50 1.05 1.81
CA SER A 43 7.46 -0.35 1.33
C SER A 43 7.99 -1.39 2.35
N PRO A 44 9.10 -1.14 3.07
CA PRO A 44 9.64 -2.07 4.08
C PRO A 44 8.93 -1.95 5.43
N CYS A 45 7.75 -1.34 5.52
CA CYS A 45 7.02 -1.21 6.78
C CYS A 45 6.79 -2.57 7.46
N PRO A 46 7.21 -2.74 8.75
CA PRO A 46 7.17 -4.03 9.43
C PRO A 46 5.75 -4.57 9.65
N HIS A 47 4.74 -3.69 9.71
CA HIS A 47 3.33 -4.10 9.80
C HIS A 47 2.83 -4.99 8.65
N TYR A 48 3.54 -4.99 7.51
CA TYR A 48 3.17 -5.76 6.32
C TYR A 48 3.96 -7.07 6.20
N GLY A 49 4.80 -7.38 7.20
CA GLY A 49 5.67 -8.55 7.20
C GLY A 49 6.69 -8.52 6.06
N ASP A 50 7.25 -9.69 5.77
CA ASP A 50 8.08 -9.88 4.60
C ASP A 50 7.29 -9.73 3.28
N THR A 51 8.02 -9.79 2.18
CA THR A 51 7.47 -9.65 0.82
C THR A 51 7.22 -10.99 0.12
N GLU A 52 7.41 -12.12 0.80
CA GLU A 52 7.36 -13.46 0.21
C GLU A 52 6.10 -14.23 0.61
N TRP A 53 5.50 -13.89 1.76
CA TRP A 53 4.30 -14.57 2.21
C TRP A 53 3.14 -14.37 1.23
N GLN A 54 2.44 -15.48 0.97
CA GLN A 54 1.31 -15.55 0.07
C GLN A 54 0.00 -15.47 0.85
N SER A 55 -1.05 -15.00 0.18
CA SER A 55 -2.36 -14.88 0.82
C SER A 55 -2.92 -16.21 1.34
N SER A 56 -2.54 -17.33 0.71
CA SER A 56 -2.88 -18.70 1.11
C SER A 56 -2.27 -19.12 2.44
N ASP A 57 -1.10 -18.60 2.80
CA ASP A 57 -0.33 -19.07 3.97
C ASP A 57 -1.07 -18.80 5.28
N PHE A 58 -1.85 -17.70 5.31
CA PHE A 58 -2.61 -17.27 6.47
C PHE A 58 -4.10 -17.05 6.19
N ASN A 59 -4.58 -17.38 4.99
CA ASN A 59 -5.92 -17.00 4.51
C ASN A 59 -6.21 -15.49 4.67
N GLN A 60 -5.18 -14.66 4.46
CA GLN A 60 -5.20 -13.21 4.64
C GLN A 60 -4.69 -12.51 3.40
N SER A 61 -5.04 -11.24 3.20
CA SER A 61 -4.51 -10.47 2.07
C SER A 61 -4.34 -9.01 2.45
N LEU A 62 -3.13 -8.48 2.21
CA LEU A 62 -2.77 -7.08 2.39
C LEU A 62 -3.63 -6.13 1.54
N THR A 63 -4.18 -6.62 0.43
CA THR A 63 -5.01 -5.85 -0.52
C THR A 63 -6.52 -6.05 -0.30
N LYS A 64 -6.93 -6.64 0.83
CA LYS A 64 -8.33 -6.52 1.32
C LYS A 64 -8.70 -5.06 1.53
N THR A 65 -7.74 -4.26 1.98
CA THR A 65 -7.80 -2.80 1.97
C THR A 65 -7.01 -2.29 0.77
N PRO A 66 -7.54 -1.37 -0.05
CA PRO A 66 -6.81 -0.86 -1.21
C PRO A 66 -5.45 -0.26 -0.84
N LYS A 67 -4.50 -0.40 -1.75
CA LYS A 67 -3.15 0.15 -1.66
C LYS A 67 -2.90 1.06 -2.84
N VAL A 68 -2.53 2.31 -2.57
CA VAL A 68 -2.13 3.28 -3.59
C VAL A 68 -0.62 3.45 -3.45
N CYS A 69 0.14 3.07 -4.47
CA CYS A 69 1.58 2.91 -4.38
C CYS A 69 2.29 3.87 -5.34
N SER A 70 3.44 4.39 -4.92
CA SER A 70 4.35 5.18 -5.77
C SER A 70 5.78 5.10 -5.23
N PRO A 71 6.81 5.13 -6.10
CA PRO A 71 8.18 5.34 -5.65
C PRO A 71 8.38 6.71 -4.97
N GLU A 72 7.52 7.68 -5.24
CA GLU A 72 7.66 9.08 -4.80
C GLU A 72 6.57 9.47 -3.80
N GLN A 73 6.96 9.79 -2.57
CA GLN A 73 6.04 10.25 -1.53
C GLN A 73 5.19 11.48 -1.94
N PRO A 74 5.74 12.51 -2.65
CA PRO A 74 4.95 13.67 -3.05
C PRO A 74 3.75 13.32 -3.93
N GLU A 75 3.86 12.30 -4.78
CA GLU A 75 2.74 11.88 -5.64
C GLU A 75 1.58 11.31 -4.83
N LEU A 76 1.87 10.58 -3.74
CA LEU A 76 0.83 10.06 -2.85
C LEU A 76 0.14 11.18 -2.07
N LYS A 77 0.89 12.21 -1.69
CA LYS A 77 0.32 13.41 -1.05
C LYS A 77 -0.60 14.17 -2.00
N GLN A 78 -0.18 14.31 -3.25
CA GLN A 78 -1.02 14.88 -4.30
C GLN A 78 -2.29 14.06 -4.53
N TRP A 79 -2.16 12.73 -4.71
CA TRP A 79 -3.30 11.83 -4.89
C TRP A 79 -4.32 11.96 -3.75
N ALA A 80 -3.85 12.02 -2.49
CA ALA A 80 -4.75 12.16 -1.35
C ALA A 80 -5.47 13.52 -1.33
N THR A 81 -4.78 14.59 -1.74
CA THR A 81 -5.39 15.93 -1.86
C THR A 81 -6.48 15.94 -2.92
N GLU A 82 -6.25 15.32 -4.08
CA GLU A 82 -7.22 15.20 -5.17
C GLU A 82 -8.46 14.37 -4.80
N HIS A 83 -8.35 13.52 -3.77
CA HIS A 83 -9.42 12.64 -3.29
C HIS A 83 -10.02 13.07 -1.95
N ASP A 84 -9.73 14.28 -1.48
CA ASP A 84 -10.18 14.80 -0.17
C ASP A 84 -9.84 13.85 1.00
N ALA A 85 -8.71 13.15 0.91
CA ALA A 85 -8.25 12.18 1.88
C ALA A 85 -7.19 12.79 2.81
N THR A 86 -7.37 12.60 4.12
CA THR A 86 -6.38 12.98 5.12
C THR A 86 -5.31 11.90 5.24
N ILE A 87 -4.06 12.27 5.03
CA ILE A 87 -2.90 11.40 5.26
C ILE A 87 -2.50 11.42 6.72
N THR A 88 -2.18 10.25 7.25
CA THR A 88 -1.47 10.07 8.52
C THR A 88 -0.22 9.22 8.29
N ASP A 89 0.90 9.57 8.90
CA ASP A 89 2.12 8.77 8.78
C ASP A 89 2.09 7.58 9.73
N CYS A 90 2.55 6.42 9.25
CA CYS A 90 2.81 5.27 10.11
C CYS A 90 3.99 5.55 11.02
N LYS A 91 3.81 5.38 12.34
CA LYS A 91 4.83 5.68 13.35
C LYS A 91 6.01 4.70 13.37
N ASP A 92 5.80 3.51 12.84
CA ASP A 92 6.79 2.43 12.79
C ASP A 92 7.50 2.32 11.43
N CYS A 93 7.23 3.25 10.51
CA CYS A 93 8.03 3.41 9.30
C CYS A 93 9.29 4.21 9.65
N ILE A 94 10.45 3.67 9.30
CA ILE A 94 11.78 4.29 9.45
C ILE A 94 12.17 4.93 8.12
#